data_AF-A0A485A8G8-F1
#
_entry.id   AF-A0A485A8G8-F1
#
_cell.length_a   1.000
_cell.length_b   1.000
_cell.length_c   1.000
_cell.angle_alpha   90.00
_cell.angle_beta   90.00
_cell.angle_gamma   90.00
#
_symmetry.space_group_name_H-M   'P 1'
#
loop_
_entity.id
_entity.type
_entity.pdbx_description
1 polymer ?
#
loop_
_entity_poly.entity_id
_entity_poly.type
_entity_poly.pdbx_seq_one_letter_code
_entity_poly.pdbx_strand_id
1 'polypeptide(L)'
;MCQGAGVQAQIDFTAVPKLPGVEEYIAQGAVPGGTERNFASYGHLMGAMTAEQRALLCDPQTSGGLLLAVTPDAEDAVHAAAAEYGINLTAIGELVTARGGRPMIRAALTPCACLSREKPSLARAIADVLPKPHRKGDGFIECGNGQVVTWCIGHLLEQAQPDVYDSRYARWNLQDLPIVPEKWQLQPPGVGGPNSSTSLNAFSMKPAKSFTPVTPIAKDNCWWMRCWITCSWRRKSAKQVQRCLINDLNPQAVERAISRLRANSEFIPLCVSALARARADWLYGINMTRAYTILGRNAGYQGVLSVGRVQTPVLGLVVRRDEEIENFVSKDFFEVKAHIVTPKDERFTAVWQPSEACEPHQDEEGRLLNRTLAEHVVKRISGQPALVTAYNDKRDSEAAPLPFSLSALQIEAAKRFGFSAQNVLDICQKLYETHKLITYPRSDSRYLPEEHFAGRQAVMNAISVHAPDLLPQPVVDPDIRNRCWDDKKVDAHHAIIPTRARQ
;
A
#
# COMPACT_ATOMS: atom_id res chain seq x y z
N MET A 1 -36.17 9.47 -32.21
CA MET A 1 -36.89 10.38 -31.30
C MET A 1 -36.06 11.63 -30.98
N CYS A 2 -35.02 11.54 -30.14
CA CYS A 2 -34.25 12.71 -29.67
C CYS A 2 -33.73 13.62 -30.80
N GLN A 3 -33.12 13.03 -31.84
CA GLN A 3 -32.60 13.77 -32.99
C GLN A 3 -33.69 14.54 -33.74
N GLY A 4 -34.83 13.88 -34.00
CA GLY A 4 -35.94 14.47 -34.74
C GLY A 4 -36.71 15.52 -33.93
N ALA A 5 -36.66 15.45 -32.60
CA ALA A 5 -37.33 16.39 -31.70
C ALA A 5 -36.39 17.51 -31.19
N GLY A 6 -35.10 17.50 -31.54
CA GLY A 6 -34.15 18.52 -31.09
C GLY A 6 -33.88 18.51 -29.57
N VAL A 7 -33.99 17.35 -28.93
CA VAL A 7 -33.81 17.15 -27.48
C VAL A 7 -32.67 16.17 -27.19
N GLN A 8 -32.17 16.19 -25.95
CA GLN A 8 -31.23 15.23 -25.41
C GLN A 8 -31.93 14.36 -24.35
N ALA A 9 -31.58 13.09 -24.24
CA ALA A 9 -32.07 12.22 -23.16
C ALA A 9 -31.00 12.02 -22.08
N GLN A 10 -31.39 12.16 -20.82
CA GLN A 10 -30.62 11.73 -19.66
C GLN A 10 -31.30 10.50 -19.07
N ILE A 11 -30.65 9.34 -19.21
CA ILE A 11 -31.17 8.05 -18.76
C ILE A 11 -30.55 7.70 -17.41
N ASP A 12 -31.39 7.37 -16.42
CA ASP A 12 -30.94 6.71 -15.20
C ASP A 12 -30.85 5.20 -15.47
N PHE A 13 -29.63 4.70 -15.65
CA PHE A 13 -29.41 3.28 -15.92
C PHE A 13 -29.91 2.37 -14.79
N THR A 14 -29.98 2.87 -13.55
CA THR A 14 -30.48 2.08 -12.41
C THR A 14 -31.99 1.92 -12.41
N ALA A 15 -32.71 2.81 -13.10
CA ALA A 15 -34.15 2.76 -13.27
C ALA A 15 -34.59 1.87 -14.44
N VAL A 16 -33.66 1.44 -15.31
CA VAL A 16 -33.95 0.57 -16.45
C VAL A 16 -34.42 -0.81 -15.94
N PRO A 17 -35.66 -1.23 -16.23
CA PRO A 17 -36.13 -2.56 -15.85
C PRO A 17 -35.28 -3.64 -16.51
N LYS A 18 -34.75 -4.56 -15.70
CA LYS A 18 -33.90 -5.68 -16.16
C LYS A 18 -34.62 -7.00 -15.94
N LEU A 19 -34.46 -7.93 -16.89
CA LEU A 19 -34.87 -9.30 -16.67
C LEU A 19 -33.93 -9.96 -15.63
N PRO A 20 -34.44 -10.80 -14.72
CA PRO A 20 -33.60 -11.57 -13.80
C PRO A 20 -32.52 -12.36 -14.55
N GLY A 21 -31.27 -12.30 -14.06
CA GLY A 21 -30.12 -13.03 -14.64
C GLY A 21 -29.45 -12.36 -15.84
N VAL A 22 -29.96 -11.24 -16.37
CA VAL A 22 -29.41 -10.62 -17.59
C VAL A 22 -27.94 -10.19 -17.45
N GLU A 23 -27.53 -9.75 -16.27
CA GLU A 23 -26.15 -9.32 -15.99
C GLU A 23 -25.16 -10.51 -16.08
N GLU A 24 -25.59 -11.70 -15.66
CA GLU A 24 -24.80 -12.94 -15.70
C GLU A 24 -24.62 -13.42 -17.14
N TYR A 25 -25.66 -13.31 -17.98
CA TYR A 25 -25.59 -13.61 -19.41
C TYR A 25 -24.66 -12.65 -20.16
N ILE A 26 -24.75 -11.35 -19.86
CA ILE A 26 -23.85 -10.35 -20.46
C ILE A 26 -22.39 -10.63 -20.09
N ALA A 27 -22.12 -11.00 -18.82
CA ALA A 27 -20.78 -11.37 -18.38
C ALA A 27 -20.22 -12.61 -19.10
N GLN A 28 -21.08 -13.52 -19.56
CA GLN A 28 -20.72 -14.68 -20.37
C GLN A 28 -20.59 -14.37 -21.87
N GLY A 29 -20.78 -13.10 -22.28
CA GLY A 29 -20.74 -12.69 -23.68
C GLY A 29 -22.01 -13.00 -24.46
N ALA A 30 -23.09 -13.42 -23.79
CA ALA A 30 -24.38 -13.69 -24.42
C ALA A 30 -25.15 -12.37 -24.65
N VAL A 31 -24.73 -11.63 -25.68
CA VAL A 31 -25.34 -10.36 -26.10
C VAL A 31 -25.94 -10.52 -27.51
N PRO A 32 -27.15 -10.00 -27.78
CA PRO A 32 -27.73 -10.06 -29.11
C PRO A 32 -26.85 -9.38 -30.16
N GLY A 33 -26.63 -10.03 -31.32
CA GLY A 33 -25.81 -9.47 -32.40
C GLY A 33 -26.38 -8.18 -33.03
N GLY A 34 -27.62 -7.79 -32.71
CA GLY A 34 -28.16 -6.48 -33.07
C GLY A 34 -27.58 -5.34 -32.24
N THR A 35 -27.14 -5.60 -31.01
CA THR A 35 -26.62 -4.59 -30.08
C THR A 35 -25.38 -3.89 -30.64
N GLU A 36 -24.45 -4.67 -31.19
CA GLU A 36 -23.22 -4.13 -31.79
C GLU A 36 -23.51 -3.34 -33.06
N ARG A 37 -24.42 -3.84 -33.92
CA ARG A 37 -24.84 -3.17 -35.16
C ARG A 37 -25.54 -1.84 -34.88
N ASN A 38 -26.41 -1.81 -33.88
CA ASN A 38 -27.08 -0.62 -33.40
C ASN A 38 -26.09 0.41 -32.85
N PHE A 39 -25.16 -0.03 -31.99
CA PHE A 39 -24.13 0.85 -31.46
C PHE A 39 -23.19 1.37 -32.56
N ALA A 40 -22.87 0.56 -33.57
CA ALA A 40 -22.09 1.01 -34.73
C ALA A 40 -22.84 2.09 -35.53
N SER A 41 -24.17 2.01 -35.64
CA SER A 41 -25.00 2.96 -36.38
C SER A 41 -25.12 4.32 -35.70
N TYR A 42 -25.47 4.36 -34.41
CA TYR A 42 -25.79 5.60 -33.69
C TYR A 42 -24.93 5.86 -32.46
N GLY A 43 -23.92 5.04 -32.16
CA GLY A 43 -23.07 5.17 -30.98
C GLY A 43 -22.29 6.49 -30.91
N HIS A 44 -22.05 7.12 -32.05
CA HIS A 44 -21.46 8.47 -32.13
C HIS A 44 -22.37 9.58 -31.55
N LEU A 45 -23.66 9.30 -31.39
CA LEU A 45 -24.64 10.18 -30.75
C LEU A 45 -24.81 9.88 -29.25
N MET A 46 -24.16 8.83 -28.73
CA MET A 46 -24.29 8.39 -27.34
C MET A 46 -23.12 8.90 -26.48
N GLY A 47 -23.37 9.11 -25.19
CA GLY A 47 -22.33 9.41 -24.21
C GLY A 47 -21.46 8.18 -23.92
N ALA A 48 -20.37 8.39 -23.17
CA ALA A 48 -19.54 7.28 -22.69
C ALA A 48 -20.39 6.31 -21.84
N MET A 49 -20.30 5.01 -22.14
CA MET A 49 -21.05 3.93 -21.50
C MET A 49 -20.13 2.75 -21.21
N THR A 50 -20.41 2.01 -20.13
CA THR A 50 -19.76 0.74 -19.84
C THR A 50 -20.18 -0.34 -20.86
N ALA A 51 -19.44 -1.46 -20.91
CA ALA A 51 -19.80 -2.58 -21.78
C ALA A 51 -21.19 -3.15 -21.44
N GLU A 52 -21.53 -3.23 -20.15
CA GLU A 52 -22.85 -3.67 -19.67
C GLU A 52 -23.96 -2.68 -20.09
N GLN A 53 -23.72 -1.38 -19.91
CA GLN A 53 -24.67 -0.35 -20.35
C GLN A 53 -24.90 -0.40 -21.86
N ARG A 54 -23.84 -0.59 -22.64
CA ARG A 54 -23.93 -0.78 -24.09
C ARG A 54 -24.72 -2.04 -24.44
N ALA A 55 -24.47 -3.14 -23.72
CA ALA A 55 -25.15 -4.41 -23.94
C ALA A 55 -26.68 -4.29 -23.78
N LEU A 56 -27.14 -3.53 -22.79
CA LEU A 56 -28.56 -3.35 -22.46
C LEU A 56 -29.23 -2.20 -23.21
N LEU A 57 -28.58 -1.04 -23.34
CA LEU A 57 -29.20 0.17 -23.89
C LEU A 57 -29.20 0.21 -25.42
N CYS A 58 -28.32 -0.55 -26.08
CA CYS A 58 -28.25 -0.62 -27.54
C CYS A 58 -28.91 -1.87 -28.12
N ASP A 59 -29.49 -2.72 -27.26
CA ASP A 59 -30.16 -3.95 -27.66
C ASP A 59 -31.28 -3.67 -28.69
N PRO A 60 -31.37 -4.42 -29.80
CA PRO A 60 -32.51 -4.34 -30.71
C PRO A 60 -33.81 -4.52 -29.93
N GLN A 61 -34.63 -3.46 -29.90
CA GLN A 61 -35.97 -3.49 -29.34
C GLN A 61 -36.89 -4.37 -30.19
N THR A 62 -36.71 -5.69 -30.14
CA THR A 62 -37.65 -6.65 -30.74
C THR A 62 -38.60 -7.22 -29.69
N SER A 63 -38.30 -7.03 -28.40
CA SER A 63 -39.13 -7.57 -27.29
C SER A 63 -39.12 -6.71 -26.01
N GLY A 64 -38.41 -5.57 -25.98
CA GLY A 64 -37.98 -4.85 -24.76
C GLY A 64 -38.82 -3.64 -24.31
N GLY A 65 -40.10 -3.58 -24.67
CA GLY A 65 -41.01 -2.48 -24.32
C GLY A 65 -40.91 -1.26 -25.24
N LEU A 66 -42.05 -0.61 -25.47
CA LEU A 66 -42.13 0.63 -26.25
C LEU A 66 -41.69 1.80 -25.37
N LEU A 67 -40.74 2.60 -25.84
CA LEU A 67 -40.38 3.86 -25.17
C LEU A 67 -41.39 4.94 -25.53
N LEU A 68 -42.00 5.53 -24.51
CA LEU A 68 -42.87 6.70 -24.63
C LEU A 68 -42.16 7.91 -24.04
N ALA A 69 -42.28 9.06 -24.71
CA ALA A 69 -41.93 10.35 -24.15
C ALA A 69 -43.22 11.16 -23.98
N VAL A 70 -43.42 11.71 -22.78
CA VAL A 70 -44.64 12.41 -22.40
C VAL A 70 -44.25 13.80 -21.90
N THR A 71 -45.08 14.81 -22.20
CA THR A 71 -44.91 16.14 -21.62
C THR A 71 -45.37 16.13 -20.16
N PRO A 72 -44.82 16.98 -19.27
CA PRO A 72 -45.14 16.96 -17.85
C PRO A 72 -46.65 17.09 -17.52
N ASP A 73 -47.40 17.80 -18.37
CA ASP A 73 -48.84 18.02 -18.24
C ASP A 73 -49.70 16.80 -18.67
N ALA A 74 -49.13 15.85 -19.40
CA ALA A 74 -49.80 14.64 -19.85
C ALA A 74 -49.40 13.38 -19.05
N GLU A 75 -48.47 13.49 -18.10
CA GLU A 75 -47.93 12.38 -17.32
C GLU A 75 -49.03 11.64 -16.53
N ASP A 76 -49.86 12.37 -15.79
CA ASP A 76 -50.96 11.79 -14.99
C ASP A 76 -51.98 11.04 -15.86
N ALA A 77 -52.33 11.61 -17.01
CA ALA A 77 -53.28 11.00 -17.95
C ALA A 77 -52.73 9.70 -18.56
N VAL A 78 -51.44 9.67 -18.88
CA VAL A 78 -50.77 8.47 -19.40
C VAL A 78 -50.66 7.38 -18.34
N HIS A 79 -50.35 7.75 -17.09
CA HIS A 79 -50.33 6.79 -15.97
C HIS A 79 -51.73 6.21 -15.71
N ALA A 80 -52.78 7.03 -15.73
CA ALA A 80 -54.15 6.57 -15.57
C ALA A 80 -54.58 5.60 -16.68
N ALA A 81 -54.27 5.92 -17.95
CA ALA A 81 -54.56 5.04 -19.07
C ALA A 81 -53.78 3.72 -18.99
N ALA A 82 -52.50 3.75 -18.62
CA ALA A 82 -51.70 2.52 -18.47
C ALA A 82 -52.24 1.63 -17.34
N ALA A 83 -52.70 2.22 -16.24
CA ALA A 83 -53.30 1.48 -15.13
C ALA A 83 -54.60 0.77 -15.53
N GLU A 84 -55.42 1.36 -16.40
CA GLU A 84 -56.67 0.75 -16.92
C GLU A 84 -56.38 -0.56 -17.67
N TYR A 85 -55.25 -0.64 -18.38
CA TYR A 85 -54.82 -1.83 -19.12
C TYR A 85 -53.84 -2.72 -18.35
N GLY A 86 -53.59 -2.44 -17.06
CA GLY A 86 -52.65 -3.21 -16.23
C GLY A 86 -51.19 -3.12 -16.67
N ILE A 87 -50.80 -2.06 -17.37
CA ILE A 87 -49.44 -1.82 -17.85
C ILE A 87 -48.66 -1.04 -16.80
N ASN A 88 -47.51 -1.58 -16.38
CA ASN A 88 -46.61 -0.88 -15.47
C ASN A 88 -45.63 0.01 -16.25
N LEU A 89 -45.71 1.32 -16.02
CA LEU A 89 -44.79 2.30 -16.60
C LEU A 89 -43.67 2.62 -15.61
N THR A 90 -42.43 2.58 -16.08
CA THR A 90 -41.25 2.98 -15.30
C THR A 90 -40.57 4.16 -15.98
N ALA A 91 -40.45 5.28 -15.26
CA ALA A 91 -39.66 6.42 -15.73
C ALA A 91 -38.16 6.06 -15.64
N ILE A 92 -37.49 6.03 -16.79
CA ILE A 92 -36.07 5.67 -16.90
C ILE A 92 -35.15 6.87 -17.17
N GLY A 93 -35.70 8.09 -17.22
CA GLY A 93 -34.94 9.29 -17.54
C GLY A 93 -35.81 10.49 -17.88
N GLU A 94 -35.15 11.56 -18.31
CA GLU A 94 -35.78 12.82 -18.72
C GLU A 94 -35.26 13.29 -20.10
N LEU A 95 -36.10 14.06 -20.80
CA LEU A 95 -35.71 14.79 -22.00
C LEU A 95 -35.37 16.24 -21.63
N VAL A 96 -34.22 16.71 -22.10
CA VAL A 96 -33.74 18.07 -21.88
C VAL A 96 -33.46 18.78 -23.19
N THR A 97 -33.49 20.11 -23.20
CA THR A 97 -33.14 20.91 -24.38
C THR A 97 -31.74 20.59 -24.88
N ALA A 98 -31.58 20.35 -26.18
CA ALA A 98 -30.30 20.00 -26.75
C ALA A 98 -29.26 21.14 -26.61
N ARG A 99 -28.02 20.78 -26.27
CA ARG A 99 -26.87 21.69 -26.23
C ARG A 99 -25.77 21.19 -27.16
N GLY A 100 -25.21 22.09 -27.97
CA GLY A 100 -24.13 21.78 -28.91
C GLY A 100 -22.89 21.18 -28.23
N GLY A 101 -22.24 20.20 -28.88
CA GLY A 101 -21.04 19.54 -28.38
C GLY A 101 -21.27 18.49 -27.27
N ARG A 102 -22.52 18.14 -26.96
CA ARG A 102 -22.88 17.08 -26.02
C ARG A 102 -23.51 15.89 -26.72
N PRO A 103 -23.33 14.66 -26.19
CA PRO A 103 -24.01 13.49 -26.72
C PRO A 103 -25.53 13.66 -26.63
N MET A 104 -26.24 13.08 -27.60
CA MET A 104 -27.68 13.15 -27.72
C MET A 104 -28.39 12.33 -26.63
N ILE A 105 -27.77 11.25 -26.18
CA ILE A 105 -28.28 10.40 -25.09
C ILE A 105 -27.13 10.10 -24.14
N ARG A 106 -27.37 10.25 -22.83
CA ARG A 106 -26.38 9.95 -21.79
C ARG A 106 -27.01 9.09 -20.71
N ALA A 107 -26.40 7.94 -20.42
CA ALA A 107 -26.64 7.22 -19.18
C ALA A 107 -25.91 7.97 -18.05
N ALA A 108 -26.61 8.37 -16.99
CA ALA A 108 -25.97 8.95 -15.81
C ALA A 108 -24.98 7.93 -15.24
N LEU A 109 -23.69 8.29 -15.21
CA LEU A 109 -22.70 7.53 -14.46
C LEU A 109 -22.97 7.81 -12.98
N THR A 110 -23.12 6.75 -12.19
CA THR A 110 -23.33 6.84 -10.75
C THR A 110 -22.24 7.74 -10.13
N PRO A 111 -22.60 8.71 -9.27
CA PRO A 111 -21.62 9.53 -8.56
C PRO A 111 -20.62 8.64 -7.81
N CYS A 112 -19.36 8.65 -8.22
CA CYS A 112 -18.28 7.93 -7.54
C CYS A 112 -17.51 8.93 -6.69
N ALA A 113 -17.51 8.79 -5.36
CA ALA A 113 -16.44 9.40 -4.58
C ALA A 113 -15.37 8.40 -4.17
N CYS A 114 -14.15 8.81 -4.47
CA CYS A 114 -12.96 8.13 -4.07
C CYS A 114 -12.64 8.59 -2.64
N LEU A 115 -12.80 7.68 -1.68
CA LEU A 115 -12.32 7.92 -0.32
C LEU A 115 -10.85 7.53 -0.28
N SER A 116 -9.97 8.53 -0.33
CA SER A 116 -8.53 8.34 -0.29
C SER A 116 -8.01 8.40 1.15
N ARG A 117 -7.71 7.26 1.77
CA ARG A 117 -6.79 7.30 2.92
C ARG A 117 -5.37 7.31 2.38
N GLU A 118 -4.68 8.42 2.61
CA GLU A 118 -3.36 8.38 3.25
C GLU A 118 -2.80 9.76 3.58
N LYS A 119 -3.21 10.79 2.84
CA LYS A 119 -2.90 12.21 3.07
C LYS A 119 -3.58 13.02 1.96
N PRO A 120 -3.70 14.36 2.10
CA PRO A 120 -4.18 15.24 1.04
C PRO A 120 -3.40 15.11 -0.29
N SER A 121 -2.16 14.59 -0.27
CA SER A 121 -1.33 14.38 -1.48
C SER A 121 -1.90 13.34 -2.43
N LEU A 122 -2.30 12.17 -1.91
CA LEU A 122 -2.87 11.10 -2.74
C LEU A 122 -4.25 11.49 -3.29
N ALA A 123 -5.07 12.17 -2.49
CA ALA A 123 -6.35 12.70 -2.96
C ALA A 123 -6.20 13.69 -4.12
N ARG A 124 -5.19 14.57 -4.05
CA ARG A 124 -4.87 15.48 -5.17
C ARG A 124 -4.46 14.71 -6.42
N ALA A 125 -3.56 13.72 -6.29
CA ALA A 125 -3.12 12.91 -7.42
C ALA A 125 -4.29 12.14 -8.09
N ILE A 126 -5.26 11.66 -7.31
CA ILE A 126 -6.49 11.05 -7.83
C ILE A 126 -7.33 12.11 -8.53
N ALA A 127 -7.61 13.25 -7.89
CA ALA A 127 -8.43 14.31 -8.48
C ALA A 127 -7.84 14.84 -9.80
N ASP A 128 -6.52 14.95 -9.90
CA ASP A 128 -5.81 15.45 -11.09
C ASP A 128 -6.13 14.65 -12.37
N VAL A 129 -6.44 13.36 -12.24
CA VAL A 129 -6.77 12.46 -13.37
C VAL A 129 -8.27 12.28 -13.59
N LEU A 130 -9.11 12.83 -12.70
CA LEU A 130 -10.56 12.80 -12.86
C LEU A 130 -11.04 13.95 -13.77
N PRO A 131 -12.23 13.84 -14.38
CA PRO A 131 -12.77 14.86 -15.27
C PRO A 131 -12.86 16.23 -14.60
N LYS A 132 -12.65 17.29 -15.38
CA LYS A 132 -12.82 18.68 -14.96
C LYS A 132 -14.31 19.09 -14.98
N PRO A 133 -14.72 20.15 -14.27
CA PRO A 133 -13.90 21.05 -13.43
C PRO A 133 -13.54 20.42 -12.08
N HIS A 134 -12.41 20.87 -11.51
CA HIS A 134 -12.01 20.53 -10.14
C HIS A 134 -12.34 21.70 -9.21
N ARG A 135 -13.13 21.45 -8.17
CA ARG A 135 -13.51 22.43 -7.14
C ARG A 135 -13.03 21.94 -5.78
N LYS A 136 -12.14 22.71 -5.15
CA LYS A 136 -11.63 22.40 -3.81
C LYS A 136 -12.67 22.82 -2.77
N GLY A 137 -13.08 21.88 -1.94
CA GLY A 137 -13.89 22.12 -0.74
C GLY A 137 -13.08 21.88 0.53
N ASP A 138 -13.71 22.08 1.68
CA ASP A 138 -13.09 21.76 2.97
C ASP A 138 -13.09 20.24 3.19
N GLY A 139 -11.92 19.61 3.06
CA GLY A 139 -11.75 18.15 3.21
C GLY A 139 -12.13 17.31 2.00
N PHE A 140 -12.40 17.91 0.84
CA PHE A 140 -12.70 17.20 -0.41
C PHE A 140 -12.36 18.00 -1.67
N ILE A 141 -12.35 17.32 -2.82
CA ILE A 141 -12.24 17.90 -4.16
C ILE A 141 -13.38 17.34 -5.00
N GLU A 142 -14.31 18.19 -5.41
CA GLU A 142 -15.36 17.85 -6.37
C GLU A 142 -14.78 17.91 -7.79
N CYS A 143 -15.04 16.86 -8.56
CA CYS A 143 -14.60 16.69 -9.95
C CYS A 143 -15.82 16.66 -10.88
N GLY A 144 -15.58 16.80 -12.18
CA GLY A 144 -16.61 16.63 -13.20
C GLY A 144 -17.25 15.24 -13.15
N ASN A 145 -18.40 15.10 -13.80
CA ASN A 145 -19.17 13.84 -13.84
C ASN A 145 -19.63 13.34 -12.45
N GLY A 146 -19.88 14.26 -11.52
CA GLY A 146 -20.39 13.93 -10.18
C GLY A 146 -19.39 13.13 -9.33
N GLN A 147 -18.09 13.19 -9.65
CA GLN A 147 -17.07 12.51 -8.89
C GLN A 147 -16.56 13.39 -7.76
N VAL A 148 -16.28 12.81 -6.59
CA VAL A 148 -15.68 13.56 -5.47
C VAL A 148 -14.46 12.80 -4.96
N VAL A 149 -13.47 13.49 -4.43
CA VAL A 149 -12.34 12.87 -3.75
C VAL A 149 -12.22 13.46 -2.37
N THR A 150 -12.24 12.64 -1.33
CA THR A 150 -12.01 13.08 0.06
C THR A 150 -10.88 12.27 0.67
N TRP A 151 -10.39 12.70 1.83
CA TRP A 151 -9.27 12.04 2.48
C TRP A 151 -9.36 11.97 4.00
N CYS A 152 -8.67 10.98 4.55
CA CYS A 152 -8.41 10.88 5.98
C CYS A 152 -7.05 11.50 6.32
N ILE A 153 -6.92 12.07 7.52
CA ILE A 153 -5.64 12.48 8.11
C ILE A 153 -5.33 11.47 9.22
N GLY A 154 -4.36 10.58 8.98
CA GLY A 154 -3.99 9.54 9.95
C GLY A 154 -5.10 8.52 10.20
N HIS A 155 -5.26 8.11 11.46
CA HIS A 155 -6.36 7.26 11.91
C HIS A 155 -7.52 8.15 12.39
N LEU A 156 -8.71 7.98 11.81
CA LEU A 156 -9.92 8.69 12.26
C LEU A 156 -10.52 8.10 13.54
N LEU A 157 -10.14 6.87 13.88
CA LEU A 157 -10.59 6.13 15.05
C LEU A 157 -9.38 5.42 15.68
N GLU A 158 -9.38 5.35 17.01
CA GLU A 158 -8.42 4.62 17.82
C GLU A 158 -9.13 3.62 18.73
N GLN A 159 -8.39 2.63 19.23
CA GLN A 159 -8.91 1.71 20.25
C GLN A 159 -9.30 2.51 21.49
N ALA A 160 -10.51 2.29 21.99
CA ALA A 160 -10.97 2.95 23.19
C ALA A 160 -10.04 2.62 24.39
N GLN A 161 -9.86 3.59 25.27
CA GLN A 161 -9.10 3.38 26.50
C GLN A 161 -9.88 2.48 27.47
N PRO A 162 -9.22 1.79 28.42
CA PRO A 162 -9.89 0.87 29.35
C PRO A 162 -11.10 1.48 30.08
N ASP A 163 -11.03 2.74 30.49
CA ASP A 163 -12.09 3.47 31.20
C ASP A 163 -13.39 3.63 30.39
N VAL A 164 -13.33 3.51 29.07
CA VAL A 164 -14.52 3.52 28.18
C VAL A 164 -15.28 2.19 28.26
N TYR A 165 -14.61 1.10 28.57
CA TYR A 165 -15.25 -0.20 28.76
C TYR A 165 -15.88 -0.30 30.15
N ASP A 166 -15.20 0.24 31.17
CA ASP A 166 -15.70 0.38 32.53
C ASP A 166 -14.92 1.50 33.23
N SER A 167 -15.64 2.49 33.77
CA SER A 167 -15.07 3.64 34.46
C SER A 167 -14.08 3.28 35.58
N ARG A 168 -14.23 2.11 36.22
CA ARG A 168 -13.30 1.66 37.27
C ARG A 168 -11.86 1.47 36.75
N TYR A 169 -11.71 1.15 35.46
CA TYR A 169 -10.42 0.95 34.81
C TYR A 169 -9.64 2.25 34.61
N ALA A 170 -10.20 3.42 34.94
CA ALA A 170 -9.44 4.66 35.04
C ALA A 170 -8.36 4.57 36.13
N ARG A 171 -8.66 3.87 37.25
CA ARG A 171 -7.70 3.62 38.32
C ARG A 171 -6.91 2.34 38.04
N TRP A 172 -5.59 2.44 38.04
CA TRP A 172 -4.71 1.30 37.80
C TRP A 172 -4.58 0.46 39.07
N ASN A 173 -4.98 -0.80 39.02
CA ASN A 173 -4.81 -1.79 40.08
C ASN A 173 -4.57 -3.18 39.46
N LEU A 174 -3.97 -4.10 40.24
CA LEU A 174 -3.63 -5.45 39.73
C LEU A 174 -4.85 -6.37 39.67
N GLN A 175 -5.87 -6.14 40.51
CA GLN A 175 -7.06 -6.98 40.61
C GLN A 175 -7.93 -6.94 39.34
N ASP A 176 -7.89 -5.83 38.61
CA ASP A 176 -8.61 -5.66 37.35
C ASP A 176 -7.87 -6.24 36.12
N LEU A 177 -6.63 -6.74 36.29
CA LEU A 177 -5.84 -7.26 35.17
C LEU A 177 -5.99 -8.79 35.01
N PRO A 178 -6.06 -9.31 33.77
CA PRO A 178 -6.05 -8.58 32.51
C PRO A 178 -7.42 -8.01 32.13
N ILE A 179 -7.43 -6.79 31.61
CA ILE A 179 -8.59 -6.15 30.99
C ILE A 179 -8.72 -6.72 29.56
N VAL A 180 -9.79 -7.49 29.34
CA VAL A 180 -10.08 -8.13 28.06
C VAL A 180 -11.51 -7.77 27.61
N PRO A 181 -11.68 -6.84 26.65
CA PRO A 181 -13.01 -6.47 26.18
C PRO A 181 -13.73 -7.61 25.46
N GLU A 182 -14.96 -7.94 25.89
CA GLU A 182 -15.85 -8.84 25.14
C GLU A 182 -16.31 -8.18 23.83
N LYS A 183 -16.71 -6.90 23.92
CA LYS A 183 -17.12 -6.08 22.79
C LYS A 183 -16.20 -4.87 22.65
N TRP A 184 -15.33 -4.95 21.64
CA TRP A 184 -14.37 -3.90 21.32
C TRP A 184 -15.03 -2.60 20.90
N GLN A 185 -14.54 -1.48 21.43
CA GLN A 185 -15.02 -0.14 21.18
C GLN A 185 -13.94 0.71 20.52
N LEU A 186 -14.38 1.67 19.71
CA LEU A 186 -13.52 2.65 19.05
C LEU A 186 -14.00 4.04 19.37
N GLN A 187 -13.05 4.95 19.48
CA GLN A 187 -13.32 6.36 19.70
C GLN A 187 -12.57 7.21 18.67
N PRO A 188 -13.07 8.41 18.35
CA PRO A 188 -12.25 9.41 17.68
C PRO A 188 -11.02 9.74 18.54
N PRO A 189 -9.86 10.04 17.92
CA PRO A 189 -8.71 10.57 18.66
C PRO A 189 -9.11 11.83 19.45
N GLY A 190 -8.62 11.95 20.68
CA GLY A 190 -8.98 13.06 21.58
C GLY A 190 -8.80 14.46 20.97
N VAL A 191 -9.75 15.36 21.26
CA VAL A 191 -9.73 16.76 20.84
C VAL A 191 -8.60 17.49 21.57
N GLY A 192 -7.50 17.78 20.87
CA GLY A 192 -6.34 18.45 21.47
C GLY A 192 -5.11 18.59 20.56
N GLY A 193 -5.05 17.85 19.45
CA GLY A 193 -4.09 18.11 18.37
C GLY A 193 -4.61 19.14 17.36
N PRO A 194 -3.74 19.86 16.62
CA PRO A 194 -4.12 20.92 15.67
C PRO A 194 -5.01 20.49 14.49
N ASN A 195 -5.42 19.22 14.42
CA ASN A 195 -6.18 18.60 13.33
C ASN A 195 -7.55 18.02 13.77
N SER A 196 -8.04 18.32 14.99
CA SER A 196 -9.28 17.74 15.54
C SER A 196 -10.57 18.20 14.84
N SER A 197 -10.55 19.34 14.14
CA SER A 197 -11.71 19.87 13.42
C SER A 197 -11.88 19.34 12.00
N THR A 198 -10.78 18.99 11.31
CA THR A 198 -10.81 18.58 9.89
C THR A 198 -11.22 17.11 9.68
N SER A 199 -11.01 16.25 10.69
CA SER A 199 -11.35 14.82 10.64
C SER A 199 -12.86 14.54 10.67
N LEU A 200 -13.67 15.49 11.16
CA LEU A 200 -15.13 15.37 11.27
C LEU A 200 -15.87 15.76 9.98
N ASN A 201 -15.31 16.61 9.12
CA ASN A 201 -16.01 17.07 7.92
C ASN A 201 -16.16 15.98 6.83
N ALA A 202 -15.30 14.95 6.83
CA ALA A 202 -15.45 13.76 5.99
C ALA A 202 -16.72 12.94 6.33
N PHE A 203 -17.23 13.03 7.57
CA PHE A 203 -18.46 12.35 8.00
C PHE A 203 -19.73 13.16 7.68
N SER A 204 -19.65 14.47 7.49
CA SER A 204 -20.81 15.35 7.27
C SER A 204 -21.29 15.41 5.81
N MET A 205 -20.61 14.75 4.86
CA MET A 205 -21.18 14.61 3.52
C MET A 205 -22.40 13.68 3.58
N LYS A 206 -23.62 14.25 3.53
CA LYS A 206 -24.83 13.50 3.21
C LYS A 206 -24.64 12.84 1.83
N PRO A 207 -24.57 11.51 1.73
CA PRO A 207 -24.34 10.87 0.44
C PRO A 207 -25.56 11.07 -0.47
N ALA A 208 -25.30 11.36 -1.75
CA ALA A 208 -26.28 11.14 -2.81
C ALA A 208 -26.70 9.65 -2.83
N LYS A 209 -27.93 9.37 -3.27
CA LYS A 209 -28.63 8.07 -3.08
C LYS A 209 -27.95 6.84 -3.72
N SER A 210 -26.93 6.99 -4.55
CA SER A 210 -26.18 5.89 -5.18
C SER A 210 -24.71 6.26 -5.30
N PHE A 211 -23.83 5.43 -4.74
CA PHE A 211 -22.42 5.77 -4.58
C PHE A 211 -21.54 4.51 -4.47
N THR A 212 -20.40 4.49 -5.16
CA THR A 212 -19.40 3.41 -5.07
C THR A 212 -18.11 3.95 -4.45
N PRO A 213 -17.78 3.61 -3.18
CA PRO A 213 -16.53 4.05 -2.57
C PRO A 213 -15.34 3.36 -3.23
N VAL A 214 -14.36 4.14 -3.67
CA VAL A 214 -13.08 3.67 -4.21
C VAL A 214 -11.96 4.01 -3.24
N THR A 215 -11.14 3.03 -2.86
CA THR A 215 -10.20 3.20 -1.73
C THR A 215 -8.76 2.76 -2.02
N PRO A 216 -7.73 3.60 -1.77
CA PRO A 216 -6.32 3.25 -1.93
C PRO A 216 -5.74 2.36 -0.81
N ILE A 217 -4.66 1.63 -1.12
CA ILE A 217 -3.99 0.60 -0.28
C ILE A 217 -3.03 1.16 0.78
N ALA A 218 -2.99 0.50 1.96
CA ALA A 218 -1.76 -0.01 2.62
C ALA A 218 -2.10 -1.24 3.52
N LYS A 219 -1.10 -2.07 3.87
CA LYS A 219 -1.25 -3.33 4.64
C LYS A 219 -1.94 -3.14 6.01
N ASP A 220 -1.73 -2.02 6.67
CA ASP A 220 -2.34 -1.69 7.97
C ASP A 220 -3.73 -1.02 7.83
N ASN A 221 -4.16 -0.81 6.58
CA ASN A 221 -5.23 0.12 6.23
C ASN A 221 -6.53 -0.57 5.81
N CYS A 222 -6.80 -1.77 6.30
CA CYS A 222 -7.97 -2.51 5.87
C CYS A 222 -9.03 -2.57 7.00
N TRP A 223 -8.57 -2.59 8.25
CA TRP A 223 -9.43 -2.61 9.44
C TRP A 223 -10.27 -1.35 9.66
N TRP A 224 -9.65 -0.16 9.68
CA TRP A 224 -10.35 1.12 9.95
C TRP A 224 -11.45 1.41 8.93
N MET A 225 -11.30 0.92 7.69
CA MET A 225 -12.27 1.11 6.62
C MET A 225 -13.53 0.31 6.91
N ARG A 226 -13.38 -0.91 7.44
CA ARG A 226 -14.53 -1.66 7.93
C ARG A 226 -15.18 -0.93 9.10
N CYS A 227 -14.43 -0.33 10.01
CA CYS A 227 -15.02 0.48 11.08
C CYS A 227 -15.76 1.71 10.53
N TRP A 228 -15.23 2.43 9.55
CA TRP A 228 -15.93 3.53 8.89
C TRP A 228 -17.16 3.07 8.12
N ILE A 229 -17.06 2.02 7.29
CA ILE A 229 -18.19 1.45 6.52
C ILE A 229 -19.26 0.88 7.47
N THR A 230 -18.88 0.29 8.60
CA THR A 230 -19.82 -0.30 9.57
C THR A 230 -20.46 0.74 10.49
N CYS A 231 -19.73 1.81 10.86
CA CYS A 231 -20.24 2.88 11.71
C CYS A 231 -21.02 3.95 10.93
N SER A 232 -20.70 4.20 9.66
CA SER A 232 -21.27 5.32 8.89
C SER A 232 -22.23 4.88 7.77
N TRP A 233 -22.19 3.62 7.35
CA TRP A 233 -22.89 3.16 6.14
C TRP A 233 -23.83 1.98 6.37
N ARG A 234 -25.03 2.04 5.77
CA ARG A 234 -26.04 0.98 5.87
C ARG A 234 -25.51 -0.32 5.22
N ARG A 235 -25.65 -1.45 5.92
CA ARG A 235 -25.17 -2.81 5.53
C ARG A 235 -25.39 -3.21 4.05
N LYS A 236 -26.43 -2.70 3.38
CA LYS A 236 -26.79 -3.06 2.00
C LYS A 236 -25.77 -2.61 0.96
N SER A 237 -25.00 -1.59 1.28
CA SER A 237 -24.22 -0.82 0.31
C SER A 237 -22.71 -1.21 0.36
N ALA A 238 -22.29 -1.87 1.44
CA ALA A 238 -20.93 -2.40 1.63
C ALA A 238 -20.46 -3.43 0.58
N LYS A 239 -21.38 -4.08 -0.14
CA LYS A 239 -21.04 -5.03 -1.22
C LYS A 239 -20.53 -4.36 -2.49
N GLN A 240 -20.79 -3.06 -2.67
CA GLN A 240 -20.42 -2.32 -3.89
C GLN A 240 -19.08 -1.59 -3.74
N VAL A 241 -18.36 -1.75 -2.62
CA VAL A 241 -17.10 -1.04 -2.37
C VAL A 241 -15.98 -1.61 -3.23
N GLN A 242 -15.22 -0.71 -3.86
CA GLN A 242 -14.09 -1.02 -4.71
C GLN A 242 -12.76 -0.57 -4.08
N ARG A 243 -11.68 -1.25 -4.46
CA ARG A 243 -10.31 -1.02 -4.02
C ARG A 243 -9.49 -0.54 -5.21
N CYS A 244 -8.79 0.58 -5.05
CA CYS A 244 -7.82 1.11 -6.00
C CYS A 244 -6.42 0.88 -5.42
N LEU A 245 -5.45 0.43 -6.22
CA LEU A 245 -4.09 0.16 -5.72
C LEU A 245 -3.12 1.16 -6.34
N ILE A 246 -2.70 2.17 -5.59
CA ILE A 246 -1.82 3.24 -6.06
C ILE A 246 -0.48 3.14 -5.33
N ASN A 247 0.58 2.86 -6.08
CA ASN A 247 1.96 2.77 -5.58
C ASN A 247 2.88 3.87 -6.13
N ASP A 248 2.40 4.62 -7.11
CA ASP A 248 3.06 5.73 -7.77
C ASP A 248 2.03 6.86 -7.98
N LEU A 249 2.38 8.08 -7.57
CA LEU A 249 1.52 9.27 -7.66
C LEU A 249 1.56 9.95 -9.04
N ASN A 250 2.30 9.39 -10.00
CA ASN A 250 2.32 9.88 -11.38
C ASN A 250 0.93 9.71 -12.04
N PRO A 251 0.45 10.69 -12.83
CA PRO A 251 -0.88 10.64 -13.44
C PRO A 251 -1.20 9.34 -14.19
N GLN A 252 -0.26 8.85 -15.02
CA GLN A 252 -0.44 7.60 -15.77
C GLN A 252 -0.60 6.36 -14.87
N ALA A 253 0.10 6.32 -13.74
CA ALA A 253 0.00 5.21 -12.79
C ALA A 253 -1.33 5.26 -12.03
N VAL A 254 -1.77 6.47 -11.67
CA VAL A 254 -3.06 6.70 -11.00
C VAL A 254 -4.23 6.39 -11.94
N GLU A 255 -4.21 6.83 -13.19
CA GLU A 255 -5.21 6.48 -14.21
C GLU A 255 -5.34 4.96 -14.37
N ARG A 256 -4.21 4.27 -14.47
CA ARG A 256 -4.16 2.81 -14.58
C ARG A 256 -4.74 2.13 -13.34
N ALA A 257 -4.46 2.64 -12.14
CA ALA A 257 -5.01 2.11 -10.91
C ALA A 257 -6.53 2.30 -10.84
N ILE A 258 -7.03 3.46 -11.27
CA ILE A 258 -8.47 3.76 -11.34
C ILE A 258 -9.17 2.90 -12.40
N SER A 259 -8.51 2.53 -13.50
CA SER A 259 -9.08 1.62 -14.49
C SER A 259 -9.08 0.16 -14.06
N ARG A 260 -8.34 -0.21 -12.99
CA ARG A 260 -8.14 -1.59 -12.50
C ARG A 260 -8.65 -1.76 -11.07
N LEU A 261 -9.87 -1.29 -10.82
CA LEU A 261 -10.52 -1.45 -9.51
C LEU A 261 -10.82 -2.92 -9.21
N ARG A 262 -10.68 -3.31 -7.94
CA ARG A 262 -10.97 -4.65 -7.44
C ARG A 262 -12.05 -4.63 -6.38
N ALA A 263 -12.77 -5.73 -6.19
CA ALA A 263 -13.78 -5.78 -5.14
C ALA A 263 -13.11 -5.70 -3.76
N ASN A 264 -13.59 -4.81 -2.89
CA ASN A 264 -13.00 -4.65 -1.55
C ASN A 264 -13.18 -5.91 -0.68
N SER A 265 -14.15 -6.78 -1.00
CA SER A 265 -14.34 -8.09 -0.35
C SER A 265 -13.13 -9.01 -0.47
N GLU A 266 -12.36 -8.91 -1.56
CA GLU A 266 -11.12 -9.68 -1.76
C GLU A 266 -10.07 -9.39 -0.68
N PHE A 267 -10.15 -8.24 -0.03
CA PHE A 267 -9.17 -7.77 0.96
C PHE A 267 -9.62 -8.01 2.41
N ILE A 268 -10.75 -8.69 2.65
CA ILE A 268 -11.21 -9.01 4.02
C ILE A 268 -10.14 -9.72 4.86
N PRO A 269 -9.37 -10.71 4.36
CA PRO A 269 -8.31 -11.34 5.15
C PRO A 269 -7.25 -10.35 5.65
N LEU A 270 -6.85 -9.39 4.80
CA LEU A 270 -5.92 -8.32 5.18
C LEU A 270 -6.52 -7.42 6.27
N CYS A 271 -7.81 -7.10 6.15
CA CYS A 271 -8.54 -6.31 7.14
C CYS A 271 -8.62 -7.01 8.50
N VAL A 272 -8.89 -8.31 8.52
CA VAL A 272 -8.95 -9.12 9.75
C VAL A 272 -7.55 -9.24 10.37
N SER A 273 -6.50 -9.42 9.57
CA SER A 273 -5.12 -9.46 10.05
C SER A 273 -4.71 -8.16 10.75
N ALA A 274 -4.98 -7.00 10.14
CA ALA A 274 -4.68 -5.70 10.75
C ALA A 274 -5.47 -5.48 12.05
N LEU A 275 -6.74 -5.91 12.10
CA LEU A 275 -7.57 -5.83 13.30
C LEU A 275 -7.04 -6.70 14.43
N ALA A 276 -6.70 -7.95 14.13
CA ALA A 276 -6.15 -8.89 15.08
C ALA A 276 -4.85 -8.35 15.70
N ARG A 277 -3.95 -7.82 14.87
CA ARG A 277 -2.72 -7.17 15.32
C ARG A 277 -3.01 -6.00 16.27
N ALA A 278 -3.86 -5.05 15.85
CA ALA A 278 -4.17 -3.88 16.66
C ALA A 278 -4.76 -4.25 18.04
N ARG A 279 -5.65 -5.25 18.09
CA ARG A 279 -6.22 -5.75 19.35
C ARG A 279 -5.22 -6.51 20.20
N ALA A 280 -4.39 -7.36 19.60
CA ALA A 280 -3.37 -8.10 20.33
C ALA A 280 -2.33 -7.14 20.94
N ASP A 281 -1.89 -6.13 20.19
CA ASP A 281 -0.96 -5.12 20.67
C ASP A 281 -1.57 -4.26 21.78
N TRP A 282 -2.87 -3.94 21.69
CA TRP A 282 -3.59 -3.27 22.77
C TRP A 282 -3.70 -4.15 24.03
N LEU A 283 -4.15 -5.40 23.89
CA LEU A 283 -4.29 -6.34 25.03
C LEU A 283 -2.96 -6.54 25.74
N TYR A 284 -1.90 -6.85 24.98
CA TYR A 284 -0.59 -7.10 25.55
C TYR A 284 0.00 -5.82 26.14
N GLY A 285 0.00 -4.74 25.36
CA GLY A 285 0.63 -3.47 25.74
C GLY A 285 -0.01 -2.84 26.97
N ILE A 286 -1.34 -2.71 27.00
CA ILE A 286 -2.07 -2.08 28.09
C ILE A 286 -1.92 -2.89 29.38
N ASN A 287 -2.18 -4.20 29.32
CA ASN A 287 -2.15 -5.03 30.53
C ASN A 287 -0.75 -5.15 31.12
N MET A 288 0.25 -5.44 30.29
CA MET A 288 1.63 -5.60 30.76
C MET A 288 2.20 -4.27 31.26
N THR A 289 1.96 -3.15 30.56
CA THR A 289 2.42 -1.82 31.01
C THR A 289 1.80 -1.46 32.35
N ARG A 290 0.50 -1.68 32.54
CA ARG A 290 -0.17 -1.43 33.83
C ARG A 290 0.41 -2.30 34.94
N ALA A 291 0.56 -3.61 34.71
CA ALA A 291 1.11 -4.53 35.68
C ALA A 291 2.52 -4.13 36.13
N TYR A 292 3.45 -3.97 35.19
CA TYR A 292 4.84 -3.64 35.50
C TYR A 292 4.99 -2.23 36.09
N THR A 293 4.20 -1.25 35.64
CA THR A 293 4.22 0.09 36.24
C THR A 293 3.73 0.06 37.70
N ILE A 294 2.71 -0.72 38.03
CA ILE A 294 2.26 -0.88 39.43
C ILE A 294 3.36 -1.54 40.28
N LEU A 295 4.00 -2.59 39.77
CA LEU A 295 5.12 -3.25 40.46
C LEU A 295 6.29 -2.28 40.69
N GLY A 296 6.65 -1.49 39.68
CA GLY A 296 7.68 -0.45 39.79
C GLY A 296 7.33 0.61 40.83
N ARG A 297 6.08 1.09 40.85
CA ARG A 297 5.60 2.06 41.85
C ARG A 297 5.67 1.51 43.27
N ASN A 298 5.31 0.25 43.48
CA ASN A 298 5.43 -0.41 44.78
C ASN A 298 6.90 -0.51 45.25
N ALA A 299 7.84 -0.57 44.30
CA ALA A 299 9.29 -0.54 44.56
C ALA A 299 9.89 0.89 44.58
N GLY A 300 9.06 1.95 44.50
CA GLY A 300 9.50 3.35 44.57
C GLY A 300 9.75 4.05 43.24
N TYR A 301 9.59 3.38 42.10
CA TYR A 301 9.73 3.99 40.77
C TYR A 301 8.50 4.82 40.39
N GLN A 302 8.69 6.11 40.09
CA GLN A 302 7.59 7.05 39.80
C GLN A 302 7.19 7.11 38.31
N GLY A 303 8.01 6.55 37.41
CA GLY A 303 7.78 6.58 35.98
C GLY A 303 6.81 5.49 35.49
N VAL A 304 6.75 5.34 34.16
CA VAL A 304 6.02 4.24 33.50
C VAL A 304 7.02 3.17 33.07
N LEU A 305 6.69 1.91 33.34
CA LEU A 305 7.42 0.75 32.81
C LEU A 305 6.59 0.18 31.66
N SER A 306 6.80 0.73 30.47
CA SER A 306 6.07 0.31 29.27
C SER A 306 6.55 -1.04 28.79
N VAL A 307 5.60 -1.95 28.60
CA VAL A 307 5.86 -3.30 28.10
C VAL A 307 5.01 -3.50 26.84
N GLY A 308 5.64 -3.96 25.78
CA GLY A 308 4.96 -4.16 24.50
C GLY A 308 5.67 -5.19 23.65
N ARG A 309 4.88 -5.90 22.83
CA ARG A 309 5.33 -7.01 21.98
C ARG A 309 6.48 -6.64 21.03
N VAL A 310 6.66 -5.36 20.71
CA VAL A 310 7.74 -4.85 19.83
C VAL A 310 8.83 -4.15 20.65
N GLN A 311 8.46 -3.16 21.48
CA GLN A 311 9.44 -2.36 22.22
C GLN A 311 10.27 -3.19 23.21
N THR A 312 9.65 -4.18 23.88
CA THR A 312 10.32 -4.96 24.93
C THR A 312 11.33 -5.96 24.34
N PRO A 313 11.02 -6.72 23.26
CA PRO A 313 12.05 -7.52 22.60
C PRO A 313 13.19 -6.69 22.00
N VAL A 314 12.92 -5.49 21.49
CA VAL A 314 13.97 -4.57 21.01
C VAL A 314 14.91 -4.17 22.15
N LEU A 315 14.36 -3.74 23.30
CA LEU A 315 15.15 -3.48 24.50
C LEU A 315 15.95 -4.73 24.93
N GLY A 316 15.31 -5.90 24.90
CA GLY A 316 15.96 -7.16 25.26
C GLY A 316 17.13 -7.54 24.33
N LEU A 317 17.13 -7.14 23.05
CA LEU A 317 18.28 -7.33 22.17
C LEU A 317 19.47 -6.48 22.60
N VAL A 318 19.22 -5.24 23.04
CA VAL A 318 20.27 -4.34 23.54
C VAL A 318 20.81 -4.88 24.87
N VAL A 319 19.93 -5.17 25.83
CA VAL A 319 20.32 -5.68 27.15
C VAL A 319 21.14 -6.96 27.04
N ARG A 320 20.71 -7.95 26.24
CA ARG A 320 21.48 -9.19 26.06
C ARG A 320 22.85 -8.95 25.43
N ARG A 321 22.95 -8.02 24.47
CA ARG A 321 24.24 -7.69 23.86
C ARG A 321 25.15 -6.98 24.87
N ASP A 322 24.61 -6.10 25.70
CA ASP A 322 25.37 -5.42 26.75
C ASP A 322 25.82 -6.42 27.82
N GLU A 323 24.95 -7.36 28.23
CA GLU A 323 25.31 -8.47 29.14
C GLU A 323 26.38 -9.39 28.51
N GLU A 324 26.30 -9.70 27.21
CA GLU A 324 27.34 -10.46 26.48
C GLU A 324 28.69 -9.73 26.54
N ILE A 325 28.69 -8.39 26.39
CA ILE A 325 29.90 -7.55 26.43
C ILE A 325 30.44 -7.45 27.87
N GLU A 326 29.59 -7.22 28.86
CA GLU A 326 29.97 -7.13 30.27
C GLU A 326 30.57 -8.43 30.80
N ASN A 327 30.01 -9.57 30.37
CA ASN A 327 30.50 -10.88 30.75
C ASN A 327 31.61 -11.41 29.84
N PHE A 328 32.02 -10.64 28.82
CA PHE A 328 33.10 -11.04 27.92
C PHE A 328 34.45 -10.95 28.62
N VAL A 329 35.05 -12.12 28.88
CA VAL A 329 36.43 -12.21 29.37
C VAL A 329 37.37 -12.36 28.19
N SER A 330 38.10 -11.29 27.88
CA SER A 330 39.12 -11.30 26.82
C SER A 330 40.21 -12.32 27.12
N LYS A 331 40.57 -13.12 26.11
CA LYS A 331 41.64 -14.11 26.17
C LYS A 331 42.60 -13.89 25.01
N ASP A 332 43.89 -14.02 25.26
CA ASP A 332 44.89 -14.01 24.20
C ASP A 332 44.82 -15.32 23.41
N PHE A 333 44.88 -15.20 22.08
CA PHE A 333 45.07 -16.33 21.18
C PHE A 333 46.15 -15.97 20.16
N PHE A 334 46.75 -16.99 19.57
CA PHE A 334 47.93 -16.85 18.73
C PHE A 334 47.74 -17.58 17.40
N GLU A 335 48.06 -16.90 16.31
CA GLU A 335 48.13 -17.51 14.98
C GLU A 335 49.57 -17.47 14.47
N VAL A 336 49.96 -18.50 13.72
CA VAL A 336 51.28 -18.54 13.08
C VAL A 336 51.13 -18.20 11.60
N LYS A 337 51.69 -17.05 11.22
CA LYS A 337 51.68 -16.56 9.84
C LYS A 337 53.06 -16.76 9.21
N ALA A 338 53.15 -17.66 8.24
CA ALA A 338 54.37 -17.96 7.50
C ALA A 338 54.54 -16.99 6.32
N HIS A 339 55.72 -16.40 6.17
CA HIS A 339 56.09 -15.59 5.00
C HIS A 339 56.78 -16.49 3.98
N ILE A 340 56.21 -16.61 2.78
CA ILE A 340 56.66 -17.53 1.74
C ILE A 340 57.13 -16.71 0.54
N VAL A 341 58.27 -17.12 -0.04
CA VAL A 341 58.81 -16.57 -1.27
C VAL A 341 58.87 -17.66 -2.33
N THR A 342 58.39 -17.37 -3.55
CA THR A 342 58.47 -18.30 -4.68
C THR A 342 59.85 -18.22 -5.34
N PRO A 343 60.25 -19.21 -6.17
CA PRO A 343 61.47 -19.11 -6.98
C PRO A 343 61.50 -17.93 -7.97
N LYS A 344 60.38 -17.24 -8.17
CA LYS A 344 60.24 -16.03 -8.99
C LYS A 344 60.22 -14.74 -8.15
N ASP A 345 60.65 -14.81 -6.89
CA ASP A 345 60.64 -13.70 -5.93
C ASP A 345 59.25 -13.13 -5.58
N GLU A 346 58.17 -13.88 -5.85
CA GLU A 346 56.82 -13.51 -5.44
C GLU A 346 56.64 -13.79 -3.95
N ARG A 347 55.97 -12.90 -3.22
CA ARG A 347 55.81 -12.99 -1.76
C ARG A 347 54.35 -13.07 -1.37
N PHE A 348 54.03 -14.01 -0.50
CA PHE A 348 52.71 -14.11 0.12
C PHE A 348 52.81 -14.69 1.52
N THR A 349 51.67 -14.77 2.21
CA THR A 349 51.62 -15.31 3.56
C THR A 349 50.60 -16.44 3.66
N ALA A 350 50.92 -17.46 4.45
CA ALA A 350 50.02 -18.56 4.78
C ALA A 350 49.80 -18.62 6.29
N VAL A 351 48.57 -18.90 6.73
CA VAL A 351 48.24 -19.09 8.14
C VAL A 351 48.28 -20.58 8.45
N TRP A 352 49.06 -20.96 9.46
CA TRP A 352 49.13 -22.33 9.93
C TRP A 352 47.76 -22.81 10.42
N GLN A 353 47.36 -24.00 9.98
CA GLN A 353 46.18 -24.70 10.47
C GLN A 353 46.65 -25.74 11.52
N PRO A 354 46.32 -25.57 12.81
CA PRO A 354 46.67 -26.55 13.84
C PRO A 354 46.10 -27.93 13.52
N SER A 355 46.88 -28.98 13.78
CA SER A 355 46.43 -30.38 13.64
C SER A 355 45.58 -30.80 14.83
N GLU A 356 44.88 -31.93 14.73
CA GLU A 356 44.04 -32.50 15.82
C GLU A 356 44.81 -32.64 17.15
N ALA A 357 46.12 -32.92 17.10
CA ALA A 357 46.97 -32.98 18.30
C ALA A 357 47.09 -31.64 19.08
N CYS A 358 46.67 -30.51 18.48
CA CYS A 358 46.67 -29.20 19.12
C CYS A 358 45.36 -28.91 19.87
N GLU A 359 44.37 -29.80 19.81
CA GLU A 359 43.05 -29.66 20.46
C GLU A 359 43.16 -29.28 21.96
N PRO A 360 44.06 -29.89 22.78
CA PRO A 360 44.20 -29.50 24.19
C PRO A 360 44.73 -28.07 24.42
N HIS A 361 45.20 -27.39 23.37
CA HIS A 361 45.75 -26.04 23.41
C HIS A 361 44.86 -25.02 22.69
N GLN A 362 43.68 -25.44 22.21
CA GLN A 362 42.72 -24.60 21.52
C GLN A 362 41.51 -24.30 22.41
N ASP A 363 40.80 -23.22 22.09
CA ASP A 363 39.46 -22.98 22.62
C ASP A 363 38.39 -23.71 21.78
N GLU A 364 37.13 -23.54 22.18
CA GLU A 364 35.96 -24.14 21.51
C GLU A 364 35.78 -23.66 20.06
N GLU A 365 36.39 -22.54 19.68
CA GLU A 365 36.38 -22.00 18.33
C GLU A 365 37.63 -22.41 17.51
N GLY A 366 38.50 -23.25 18.08
CA GLY A 366 39.72 -23.72 17.43
C GLY A 366 40.86 -22.71 17.45
N ARG A 367 40.77 -21.64 18.25
CA ARG A 367 41.83 -20.63 18.37
C ARG A 367 42.88 -21.10 19.36
N LEU A 368 44.15 -21.00 18.99
CA LEU A 368 45.24 -21.51 19.83
C LEU A 368 45.55 -20.55 20.99
N LEU A 369 45.46 -21.05 22.23
CA LEU A 369 45.74 -20.27 23.45
C LEU A 369 47.20 -20.38 23.91
N ASN A 370 47.92 -21.44 23.51
CA ASN A 370 49.29 -21.69 23.93
C ASN A 370 50.31 -20.97 23.06
N ARG A 371 50.86 -19.86 23.56
CA ARG A 371 51.91 -19.08 22.90
C ARG A 371 53.17 -19.90 22.59
N THR A 372 53.62 -20.75 23.52
CA THR A 372 54.86 -21.53 23.37
C THR A 372 54.76 -22.49 22.17
N LEU A 373 53.58 -23.06 21.95
CA LEU A 373 53.34 -23.91 20.79
C LEU A 373 53.44 -23.13 19.48
N ALA A 374 52.85 -21.92 19.41
CA ALA A 374 52.99 -21.05 18.24
C ALA A 374 54.45 -20.68 17.97
N GLU A 375 55.21 -20.28 18.99
CA GLU A 375 56.63 -19.94 18.86
C GLU A 375 57.49 -21.14 18.42
N HIS A 376 57.15 -22.35 18.89
CA HIS A 376 57.80 -23.58 18.43
C HIS A 376 57.54 -23.84 16.95
N VAL A 377 56.32 -23.63 16.46
CA VAL A 377 56.00 -23.75 15.04
C VAL A 377 56.78 -22.73 14.22
N VAL A 378 56.87 -21.46 14.65
CA VAL A 378 57.68 -20.43 13.99
C VAL A 378 59.14 -20.88 13.83
N LYS A 379 59.75 -21.38 14.91
CA LYS A 379 61.13 -21.91 14.85
C LYS A 379 61.26 -23.09 13.90
N ARG A 380 60.27 -23.99 13.90
CA ARG A 380 60.26 -25.19 13.06
C ARG A 380 60.15 -24.89 11.58
N ILE A 381 59.38 -23.88 11.19
CA ILE A 381 59.15 -23.53 9.77
C ILE A 381 60.17 -22.52 9.22
N SER A 382 60.92 -21.84 10.08
CA SER A 382 61.89 -20.83 9.66
C SER A 382 62.97 -21.45 8.75
N GLY A 383 63.13 -20.88 7.56
CA GLY A 383 64.09 -21.36 6.56
C GLY A 383 63.74 -22.71 5.93
N GLN A 384 62.57 -23.28 6.22
CA GLN A 384 62.14 -24.55 5.63
C GLN A 384 61.42 -24.35 4.29
N PRO A 385 61.49 -25.32 3.37
CA PRO A 385 60.74 -25.27 2.12
C PRO A 385 59.23 -25.40 2.38
N ALA A 386 58.43 -24.60 1.67
CA ALA A 386 56.97 -24.73 1.65
C ALA A 386 56.54 -25.50 0.40
N LEU A 387 55.95 -26.69 0.57
CA LEU A 387 55.45 -27.51 -0.52
C LEU A 387 53.96 -27.20 -0.77
N VAL A 388 53.61 -26.85 -2.00
CA VAL A 388 52.21 -26.64 -2.41
C VAL A 388 51.52 -27.99 -2.50
N THR A 389 50.59 -28.26 -1.58
CA THR A 389 49.77 -29.49 -1.57
C THR A 389 48.53 -29.37 -2.44
N ALA A 390 47.96 -28.17 -2.54
CA ALA A 390 46.82 -27.86 -3.39
C ALA A 390 46.88 -26.38 -3.83
N TYR A 391 46.45 -26.12 -5.06
CA TYR A 391 46.22 -24.79 -5.60
C TYR A 391 44.87 -24.78 -6.29
N ASN A 392 44.05 -23.78 -6.01
CA ASN A 392 42.73 -23.64 -6.61
C ASN A 392 42.46 -22.17 -6.90
N ASP A 393 42.18 -21.90 -8.17
CA ASP A 393 41.82 -20.57 -8.68
C ASP A 393 40.37 -20.62 -9.16
N LYS A 394 39.47 -20.05 -8.36
CA LYS A 394 38.03 -20.03 -8.63
C LYS A 394 37.62 -18.61 -8.96
N ARG A 395 36.90 -18.47 -10.07
CA ARG A 395 36.16 -17.25 -10.40
C ARG A 395 34.81 -17.29 -9.71
N ASP A 396 34.69 -16.56 -8.60
CA ASP A 396 33.41 -16.31 -7.95
C ASP A 396 32.77 -15.04 -8.51
N SER A 397 31.44 -15.06 -8.64
CA SER A 397 30.66 -13.92 -9.10
C SER A 397 29.75 -13.47 -7.97
N GLU A 398 29.92 -12.23 -7.52
CA GLU A 398 29.00 -11.58 -6.59
C GLU A 398 27.93 -10.81 -7.37
N ALA A 399 26.66 -11.14 -7.16
CA ALA A 399 25.55 -10.43 -7.79
C ALA A 399 25.29 -9.09 -7.10
N ALA A 400 24.88 -8.09 -7.88
CA ALA A 400 24.48 -6.79 -7.33
C ALA A 400 23.41 -6.93 -6.22
N PRO A 401 23.47 -6.10 -5.17
CA PRO A 401 22.41 -5.98 -4.20
C PRO A 401 21.08 -5.61 -4.86
N LEU A 402 19.98 -6.09 -4.28
CA LEU A 402 18.63 -5.72 -4.74
C LEU A 402 18.34 -4.23 -4.51
N PRO A 403 17.35 -3.64 -5.21
CA PRO A 403 16.78 -2.35 -4.89
C PRO A 403 16.39 -2.19 -3.40
N PHE A 404 16.26 -0.95 -2.93
CA PHE A 404 16.05 -0.67 -1.51
C PHE A 404 14.62 -0.96 -1.05
N SER A 405 14.50 -1.66 0.08
CA SER A 405 13.39 -1.48 1.02
C SER A 405 13.70 -0.33 1.98
N LEU A 406 12.71 0.14 2.76
CA LEU A 406 12.96 1.20 3.74
C LEU A 406 14.06 0.83 4.75
N SER A 407 14.03 -0.40 5.29
CA SER A 407 15.03 -0.86 6.25
C SER A 407 16.42 -0.96 5.65
N ALA A 408 16.55 -1.48 4.42
CA ALA A 408 17.83 -1.56 3.73
C ALA A 408 18.40 -0.16 3.44
N LEU A 409 17.55 0.79 3.05
CA LEU A 409 17.96 2.18 2.83
C LEU A 409 18.40 2.85 4.15
N GLN A 410 17.66 2.62 5.24
CA GLN A 410 18.02 3.13 6.57
C GLN A 410 19.36 2.59 7.06
N ILE A 411 19.63 1.30 6.87
CA ILE A 411 20.92 0.67 7.22
C ILE A 411 22.06 1.29 6.40
N GLU A 412 21.90 1.41 5.09
CA GLU A 412 22.95 1.95 4.22
C GLU A 412 23.21 3.44 4.48
N ALA A 413 22.15 4.22 4.70
CA ALA A 413 22.27 5.64 5.02
C ALA A 413 22.87 5.87 6.42
N ALA A 414 22.57 5.02 7.40
CA ALA A 414 23.23 5.06 8.71
C ALA A 414 24.73 4.76 8.57
N LYS A 415 25.10 3.72 7.79
CA LYS A 415 26.50 3.34 7.57
C LYS A 415 27.31 4.41 6.83
N ARG A 416 26.73 5.04 5.80
CA ARG A 416 27.44 6.04 4.97
C ARG A 416 27.41 7.45 5.53
N PHE A 417 26.30 7.86 6.15
CA PHE A 417 26.04 9.26 6.48
C PHE A 417 25.70 9.49 7.96
N GLY A 418 25.63 8.45 8.79
CA GLY A 418 25.26 8.57 10.19
C GLY A 418 23.80 9.01 10.41
N PHE A 419 22.93 8.86 9.41
CA PHE A 419 21.54 9.27 9.52
C PHE A 419 20.73 8.32 10.40
N SER A 420 19.89 8.88 11.26
CA SER A 420 18.91 8.11 12.03
C SER A 420 17.83 7.54 11.11
N ALA A 421 17.21 6.43 11.52
CA ALA A 421 16.11 5.81 10.78
C ALA A 421 14.95 6.79 10.53
N GLN A 422 14.64 7.66 11.50
CA GLN A 422 13.60 8.67 11.38
C GLN A 422 13.96 9.77 10.37
N ASN A 423 15.20 10.27 10.40
CA ASN A 423 15.62 11.28 9.42
C ASN A 423 15.55 10.75 7.99
N VAL A 424 15.99 9.51 7.74
CA VAL A 424 15.89 8.88 6.42
C VAL A 424 14.44 8.81 5.96
N LEU A 425 13.52 8.39 6.85
CA LEU A 425 12.10 8.32 6.53
C LEU A 425 11.52 9.70 6.20
N ASP A 426 11.85 10.73 6.97
CA ASP A 426 11.37 12.10 6.75
C ASP A 426 11.86 12.67 5.42
N ILE A 427 13.13 12.43 5.06
CA ILE A 427 13.70 12.78 3.76
C ILE A 427 12.96 12.05 2.63
N CYS A 428 12.77 10.73 2.77
CA CYS A 428 12.06 9.94 1.77
C CYS A 428 10.61 10.40 1.60
N GLN A 429 9.94 10.81 2.69
CA GLN A 429 8.60 11.38 2.61
C GLN A 429 8.57 12.68 1.82
N LYS A 430 9.55 13.58 2.00
CA LYS A 430 9.67 14.79 1.18
C LYS A 430 9.93 14.45 -0.29
N LEU A 431 10.83 13.52 -0.58
CA LEU A 431 11.14 13.08 -1.94
C LEU A 431 9.92 12.47 -2.63
N TYR A 432 9.10 11.69 -1.92
CA TYR A 432 7.88 11.08 -2.45
C TYR A 432 6.74 12.09 -2.63
N GLU A 433 6.41 12.88 -1.61
CA GLU A 433 5.18 13.68 -1.58
C GLU A 433 5.35 15.07 -2.17
N THR A 434 6.48 15.72 -1.87
CA THR A 434 6.75 17.10 -2.29
C THR A 434 7.40 17.12 -3.65
N HIS A 435 8.45 16.32 -3.83
CA HIS A 435 9.26 16.36 -5.06
C HIS A 435 8.85 15.30 -6.09
N LYS A 436 8.08 14.28 -5.69
CA LYS A 436 7.67 13.14 -6.54
C LYS A 436 8.85 12.43 -7.24
N LEU A 437 10.03 12.42 -6.61
CA LEU A 437 11.28 11.90 -7.18
C LEU A 437 11.50 10.42 -6.93
N ILE A 438 10.87 9.85 -5.91
CA ILE A 438 10.94 8.42 -5.58
C ILE A 438 9.55 7.81 -5.45
N THR A 439 9.46 6.49 -5.51
CA THR A 439 8.23 5.73 -5.26
C THR A 439 7.95 5.57 -3.75
N TYR A 440 6.83 4.94 -3.40
CA TYR A 440 6.34 4.86 -2.03
C TYR A 440 7.42 4.42 -1.01
N PRO A 441 7.79 5.28 -0.02
CA PRO A 441 9.01 5.09 0.75
C PRO A 441 8.86 4.19 1.98
N ARG A 442 7.66 3.67 2.28
CA ARG A 442 7.42 2.75 3.41
C ARG A 442 7.29 1.30 2.96
N SER A 443 7.92 0.97 1.83
CA SER A 443 7.89 -0.38 1.26
C SER A 443 8.85 -1.31 2.00
N ASP A 444 8.37 -2.53 2.27
CA ASP A 444 9.15 -3.66 2.77
C ASP A 444 9.72 -4.54 1.65
N SER A 445 9.27 -4.34 0.39
CA SER A 445 9.75 -5.12 -0.75
C SER A 445 11.10 -4.62 -1.29
N ARG A 446 11.88 -5.55 -1.86
CA ARG A 446 13.13 -5.30 -2.59
C ARG A 446 13.06 -5.67 -4.08
N TYR A 447 11.86 -6.00 -4.57
CA TYR A 447 11.61 -6.39 -5.96
C TYR A 447 10.77 -5.33 -6.67
N LEU A 448 10.76 -5.39 -8.00
CA LEU A 448 10.04 -4.49 -8.90
C LEU A 448 9.10 -5.30 -9.80
N PRO A 449 7.93 -4.74 -10.18
CA PRO A 449 7.07 -5.37 -11.16
C PRO A 449 7.78 -5.51 -12.51
N GLU A 450 7.54 -6.62 -13.20
CA GLU A 450 8.16 -6.89 -14.49
C GLU A 450 7.86 -5.81 -15.53
N GLU A 451 6.64 -5.26 -15.50
CA GLU A 451 6.20 -4.21 -16.42
C GLU A 451 7.01 -2.90 -16.27
N HIS A 452 7.67 -2.67 -15.12
CA HIS A 452 8.47 -1.46 -14.90
C HIS A 452 9.75 -1.46 -15.75
N PHE A 453 10.25 -2.62 -16.19
CA PHE A 453 11.48 -2.73 -16.99
C PHE A 453 11.39 -1.97 -18.32
N ALA A 454 10.20 -1.90 -18.93
CA ALA A 454 9.97 -1.13 -20.15
C ALA A 454 10.16 0.39 -19.93
N GLY A 455 9.99 0.88 -18.70
CA GLY A 455 10.13 2.28 -18.33
C GLY A 455 11.53 2.70 -17.88
N ARG A 456 12.52 1.79 -17.85
CA ARG A 456 13.84 2.02 -17.26
C ARG A 456 14.58 3.22 -17.86
N GLN A 457 14.46 3.43 -19.17
CA GLN A 457 15.16 4.53 -19.85
C GLN A 457 14.64 5.90 -19.39
N ALA A 458 13.34 6.01 -19.12
CA ALA A 458 12.75 7.24 -18.58
C ALA A 458 13.24 7.51 -17.14
N VAL A 459 13.40 6.47 -16.34
CA VAL A 459 13.97 6.57 -14.98
C VAL A 459 15.45 6.96 -15.03
N MET A 460 16.27 6.34 -15.90
CA MET A 460 17.68 6.72 -16.09
C MET A 460 17.84 8.18 -16.51
N ASN A 461 16.98 8.66 -17.41
CA ASN A 461 16.97 10.07 -17.80
C ASN A 461 16.55 11.01 -16.66
N ALA A 462 15.71 10.57 -15.71
CA ALA A 462 15.40 11.37 -14.53
C ALA A 462 16.61 11.39 -13.57
N ILE A 463 17.31 10.26 -13.42
CA ILE A 463 18.54 10.17 -12.62
C ILE A 463 19.61 11.14 -13.12
N SER A 464 19.84 11.24 -14.43
CA SER A 464 20.85 12.16 -14.99
C SER A 464 20.55 13.64 -14.74
N VAL A 465 19.28 14.00 -14.44
CA VAL A 465 18.88 15.36 -14.07
C VAL A 465 19.10 15.60 -12.57
N HIS A 466 18.61 14.69 -11.73
CA HIS A 466 18.57 14.91 -10.27
C HIS A 466 19.83 14.43 -9.53
N ALA A 467 20.62 13.58 -10.16
CA ALA A 467 21.89 13.05 -9.67
C ALA A 467 22.90 12.96 -10.83
N PRO A 468 23.36 14.11 -11.35
CA PRO A 468 24.15 14.18 -12.59
C PRO A 468 25.48 13.41 -12.50
N ASP A 469 26.07 13.30 -11.31
CA ASP A 469 27.34 12.57 -11.12
C ASP A 469 27.21 11.04 -11.25
N LEU A 470 25.98 10.50 -11.31
CA LEU A 470 25.75 9.06 -11.44
C LEU A 470 25.75 8.58 -12.90
N LEU A 471 25.57 9.47 -13.88
CA LEU A 471 25.49 9.12 -15.30
C LEU A 471 26.23 10.14 -16.18
N PRO A 472 26.94 9.72 -17.23
CA PRO A 472 27.03 8.35 -17.76
C PRO A 472 27.97 7.46 -16.93
N GLN A 473 27.68 6.15 -16.90
CA GLN A 473 28.50 5.15 -16.23
C GLN A 473 28.66 3.93 -17.15
N PRO A 474 29.86 3.68 -17.73
CA PRO A 474 30.05 2.65 -18.75
C PRO A 474 29.66 1.21 -18.33
N VAL A 475 29.70 0.90 -17.03
CA VAL A 475 29.30 -0.43 -16.52
C VAL A 475 27.77 -0.62 -16.48
N VAL A 476 26.99 0.46 -16.60
CA VAL A 476 25.53 0.37 -16.62
C VAL A 476 25.07 -0.01 -18.03
N ASP A 477 24.68 -1.26 -18.19
CA ASP A 477 24.02 -1.77 -19.39
C ASP A 477 22.49 -1.81 -19.18
N PRO A 478 21.71 -0.94 -19.85
CA PRO A 478 20.26 -0.91 -19.73
C PRO A 478 19.59 -2.21 -20.14
N ASP A 479 20.19 -3.04 -20.99
CA ASP A 479 19.54 -4.24 -21.51
C ASP A 479 19.60 -5.43 -20.57
N ILE A 480 20.39 -5.33 -19.49
CA ILE A 480 20.44 -6.34 -18.44
C ILE A 480 19.13 -6.35 -17.62
N ARG A 481 18.37 -7.43 -17.79
CA ARG A 481 17.20 -7.75 -16.96
C ARG A 481 17.60 -8.76 -15.86
N ASN A 482 17.94 -8.24 -14.67
CA ASN A 482 18.39 -9.07 -13.55
C ASN A 482 17.23 -9.59 -12.66
N ARG A 483 17.59 -10.22 -11.54
CA ARG A 483 16.66 -10.83 -10.57
C ARG A 483 15.69 -9.87 -9.85
N CYS A 484 15.81 -8.54 -9.97
CA CYS A 484 14.93 -7.64 -9.23
C CYS A 484 13.54 -7.51 -9.86
N TRP A 485 13.37 -7.87 -11.14
CA TRP A 485 12.11 -7.83 -11.88
C TRP A 485 11.35 -9.16 -11.71
N ASP A 486 10.43 -9.23 -10.75
CA ASP A 486 9.75 -10.48 -10.38
C ASP A 486 8.37 -10.18 -9.76
N ASP A 487 7.30 -10.32 -10.54
CA ASP A 487 5.92 -10.02 -10.11
C ASP A 487 5.47 -10.91 -8.94
N LYS A 488 6.05 -12.11 -8.78
CA LYS A 488 5.69 -13.04 -7.70
C LYS A 488 6.24 -12.61 -6.34
N LYS A 489 7.21 -11.70 -6.31
CA LYS A 489 7.88 -11.21 -5.10
C LYS A 489 7.54 -9.75 -4.78
N VAL A 490 6.57 -9.19 -5.49
CA VAL A 490 6.00 -7.88 -5.21
C VAL A 490 4.68 -8.09 -4.46
N ASP A 491 4.57 -7.46 -3.28
CA ASP A 491 3.36 -7.46 -2.48
C ASP A 491 2.45 -6.27 -2.86
N ALA A 492 1.81 -5.63 -1.87
CA ALA A 492 1.08 -4.39 -2.04
C ALA A 492 1.95 -3.25 -2.58
N HIS A 493 3.25 -3.25 -2.29
CA HIS A 493 4.22 -2.25 -2.73
C HIS A 493 5.47 -2.93 -3.29
N HIS A 494 6.21 -2.21 -4.14
CA HIS A 494 7.50 -2.63 -4.70
C HIS A 494 8.65 -1.82 -4.09
N ALA A 495 9.89 -2.11 -4.45
CA ALA A 495 11.07 -1.42 -3.93
C ALA A 495 11.07 0.10 -4.17
N ILE A 496 11.81 0.82 -3.32
CA ILE A 496 12.00 2.27 -3.42
C ILE A 496 12.96 2.56 -4.58
N ILE A 497 12.46 3.22 -5.63
CA ILE A 497 13.23 3.60 -6.82
C ILE A 497 12.93 5.05 -7.23
N PRO A 498 13.79 5.68 -8.04
CA PRO A 498 13.46 6.96 -8.66
C PRO A 498 12.25 6.84 -9.60
N THR A 499 11.47 7.92 -9.72
CA THR A 499 10.34 8.01 -10.66
C THR A 499 10.82 8.49 -12.04
N ARG A 500 9.89 8.67 -12.97
CA ARG A 500 10.14 9.25 -14.30
C ARG A 500 10.05 10.78 -14.32
N ALA A 501 9.89 11.42 -13.17
CA ALA A 501 9.64 12.86 -13.08
C ALA A 501 10.87 13.66 -13.52
N ARG A 502 10.74 14.36 -14.64
CA ARG A 502 11.57 15.52 -14.99
C ARG A 502 10.78 16.72 -14.47
N GLN A 503 11.31 17.48 -13.51
CA GLN A 503 10.59 18.67 -13.03
C GLN A 503 10.31 19.64 -14.18
#